data_AF-A0A110AZV2-F1
#
_entry.id   AF-A0A110AZV2-F1
#
_cell.length_a   1.000
_cell.length_b   1.000
_cell.length_c   1.000
_cell.angle_alpha   90.00
_cell.angle_beta   90.00
_cell.angle_gamma   90.00
#
_symmetry.space_group_name_H-M   'P 1'
#
loop_
_entity.id
_entity.type
_entity.pdbx_description
1 polymer ?
#
loop_
_entity_poly.entity_id
_entity_poly.type
_entity_poly.pdbx_seq_one_letter_code
_entity_poly.pdbx_strand_id
1 'polypeptide(L)'
;MNPSKQPAFKSTGTITESELTELYGSMLPAELVLKFAEHKNFDAARESFKTLNEHDITQTDNFLIQNNRLSTQSHESWEAYIANMFLKVLINEYVHDKQEKIRVRTEDPVQQQKAEELLKIRQSGKLPHIDLAGTDFTVDWRLRQMRETELPWKNISFDDFELDDYGDNYLCFFNTKTHELYMPPDDLMELPENVVVLEIPNELHLDPVAVAREYGSDLADLLRAYPIRENLTAKVSPLTDTGLSAMIENNIRIQQGTMNQKQNKIGR
;
A
#
# COMPACT_ATOMS: atom_id res chain seq x y z
N MET A 1 -11.79 23.52 -14.19
CA MET A 1 -12.61 23.82 -12.99
C MET A 1 -12.65 22.54 -12.20
N ASN A 2 -12.25 22.53 -10.92
CA ASN A 2 -12.20 21.31 -10.11
C ASN A 2 -13.65 20.83 -9.84
N PRO A 3 -14.06 19.65 -10.36
CA PRO A 3 -15.42 19.13 -10.21
C PRO A 3 -15.94 19.02 -8.77
N SER A 4 -15.09 18.68 -7.79
CA SER A 4 -15.45 18.56 -6.37
C SER A 4 -15.63 19.90 -5.66
N LYS A 5 -15.26 21.02 -6.31
CA LYS A 5 -15.48 22.40 -5.83
C LYS A 5 -16.71 23.09 -6.44
N GLN A 6 -17.60 22.34 -7.07
CA GLN A 6 -18.85 22.89 -7.58
C GLN A 6 -19.74 23.41 -6.43
N PRO A 7 -20.60 24.43 -6.67
CA PRO A 7 -21.47 25.01 -5.63
C PRO A 7 -22.36 23.99 -4.92
N ALA A 8 -22.73 22.88 -5.60
CA ALA A 8 -23.51 21.79 -5.04
C ALA A 8 -22.79 21.03 -3.90
N PHE A 9 -21.46 21.13 -3.81
CA PHE A 9 -20.62 20.47 -2.81
C PHE A 9 -20.00 21.47 -1.81
N LYS A 10 -20.69 22.59 -1.58
CA LYS A 10 -20.31 23.56 -0.56
C LYS A 10 -20.67 23.01 0.82
N SER A 11 -19.70 22.92 1.71
CA SER A 11 -19.95 22.49 3.09
C SER A 11 -20.89 23.44 3.80
N THR A 12 -21.89 22.85 4.46
CA THR A 12 -22.80 23.55 5.39
C THR A 12 -22.85 22.84 6.73
N GLY A 13 -22.44 21.58 6.81
CA GLY A 13 -22.30 20.83 8.04
C GLY A 13 -20.92 21.00 8.66
N THR A 14 -20.84 20.77 9.97
CA THR A 14 -19.62 20.90 10.77
C THR A 14 -19.35 19.67 11.62
N ILE A 15 -19.99 18.54 11.30
CA ILE A 15 -19.84 17.30 12.08
C ILE A 15 -18.38 16.83 12.05
N THR A 16 -17.92 16.31 13.17
CA THR A 16 -16.56 15.79 13.38
C THR A 16 -16.52 14.26 13.28
N GLU A 17 -15.32 13.70 13.09
CA GLU A 17 -15.12 12.24 13.06
C GLU A 17 -15.55 11.56 14.36
N SER A 18 -15.28 12.18 15.52
CA SER A 18 -15.69 11.65 16.81
C SER A 18 -17.21 11.59 16.96
N GLU A 19 -17.92 12.63 16.50
CA GLU A 19 -19.40 12.65 16.52
C GLU A 19 -19.97 11.60 15.55
N LEU A 20 -19.37 11.43 14.37
CA LEU A 20 -19.77 10.37 13.45
C LEU A 20 -19.54 8.97 14.05
N THR A 21 -18.41 8.78 14.73
CA THR A 21 -18.10 7.50 15.40
C THR A 21 -19.06 7.22 16.55
N GLU A 22 -19.50 8.24 17.30
CA GLU A 22 -20.52 8.08 18.34
C GLU A 22 -21.89 7.70 17.75
N LEU A 23 -22.26 8.28 16.60
CA LEU A 23 -23.56 8.05 15.97
C LEU A 23 -23.64 6.71 15.21
N TYR A 24 -22.56 6.29 14.55
CA TYR A 24 -22.57 5.17 13.60
C TYR A 24 -21.64 4.01 14.01
N GLY A 25 -20.86 4.19 15.07
CA GLY A 25 -19.84 3.22 15.50
C GLY A 25 -18.55 3.33 14.68
N SER A 26 -17.71 2.30 14.79
CA SER A 26 -16.49 2.18 13.97
C SER A 26 -16.89 1.96 12.51
N MET A 27 -16.22 2.69 11.61
CA MET A 27 -16.50 2.71 10.17
C MET A 27 -15.21 2.50 9.40
N LEU A 28 -15.34 1.96 8.19
CA LEU A 28 -14.22 1.91 7.25
C LEU A 28 -13.87 3.32 6.74
N PRO A 29 -12.62 3.57 6.31
CA PRO A 29 -12.21 4.88 5.84
C PRO A 29 -13.10 5.44 4.71
N ALA A 30 -13.51 4.60 3.76
CA ALA A 30 -14.42 5.00 2.67
C ALA A 30 -15.82 5.37 3.17
N GLU A 31 -16.32 4.66 4.20
CA GLU A 31 -17.61 4.95 4.82
C GLU A 31 -17.57 6.28 5.58
N LEU A 32 -16.46 6.59 6.24
CA LEU A 32 -16.24 7.86 6.92
C LEU A 32 -16.34 9.05 5.93
N VAL A 33 -15.71 8.93 4.76
CA VAL A 33 -15.82 9.96 3.70
C VAL A 33 -17.28 10.16 3.28
N LEU A 34 -18.01 9.06 3.06
CA LEU A 34 -19.42 9.13 2.68
C LEU A 34 -20.27 9.79 3.78
N LYS A 35 -20.03 9.45 5.04
CA LYS A 35 -20.78 10.00 6.19
C LYS A 35 -20.55 11.48 6.38
N PHE A 36 -19.31 11.96 6.23
CA PHE A 36 -19.07 13.41 6.19
C PHE A 36 -19.88 14.10 5.09
N ALA A 37 -19.95 13.51 3.89
CA ALA A 37 -20.71 14.07 2.77
C ALA A 37 -22.23 14.03 3.00
N GLU A 38 -22.78 12.96 3.60
CA GLU A 38 -24.20 12.86 3.98
C GLU A 38 -24.60 13.96 4.97
N HIS A 39 -23.70 14.31 5.89
CA HIS A 39 -23.86 15.41 6.84
C HIS A 39 -23.47 16.78 6.26
N LYS A 40 -23.31 16.90 4.94
CA LYS A 40 -22.98 18.13 4.21
C LYS A 40 -21.68 18.78 4.68
N ASN A 41 -20.75 18.00 5.24
CA ASN A 41 -19.38 18.43 5.56
C ASN A 41 -18.42 17.94 4.46
N PHE A 42 -18.56 18.51 3.26
CA PHE A 42 -17.79 18.12 2.07
C PHE A 42 -16.29 18.44 2.18
N ASP A 43 -15.91 19.40 3.02
CA ASP A 43 -14.50 19.71 3.28
C ASP A 43 -13.83 18.59 4.08
N ALA A 44 -14.45 18.14 5.18
CA ALA A 44 -13.94 17.01 5.95
C ALA A 44 -13.94 15.72 5.12
N ALA A 45 -14.98 15.49 4.31
CA ALA A 45 -15.01 14.37 3.37
C ALA A 45 -13.83 14.41 2.39
N ARG A 46 -13.48 15.59 1.85
CA ARG A 46 -12.32 15.78 0.97
C ARG A 46 -10.99 15.46 1.66
N GLU A 47 -10.81 15.92 2.89
CA GLU A 47 -9.57 15.64 3.63
C GLU A 47 -9.47 14.17 4.02
N SER A 48 -10.57 13.55 4.46
CA SER A 48 -10.63 12.11 4.74
C SER A 48 -10.38 11.27 3.49
N PHE A 49 -10.86 11.69 2.31
CA PHE A 49 -10.60 10.98 1.06
C PHE A 49 -9.12 10.94 0.70
N LYS A 50 -8.34 11.98 1.04
CA LYS A 50 -6.90 12.02 0.75
C LYS A 50 -6.08 11.02 1.56
N THR A 51 -6.63 10.48 2.65
CA THR A 51 -5.97 9.47 3.45
C THR A 51 -6.21 8.05 2.92
N LEU A 52 -7.11 7.90 1.94
CA LEU A 52 -7.38 6.61 1.31
C LEU A 52 -6.22 6.18 0.40
N ASN A 53 -5.91 4.89 0.41
CA ASN A 53 -4.99 4.30 -0.56
C ASN A 53 -5.72 3.90 -1.85
N GLU A 54 -4.98 3.39 -2.84
CA GLU A 54 -5.54 3.02 -4.14
C GLU A 54 -6.57 1.90 -4.06
N HIS A 55 -6.35 0.93 -3.17
CA HIS A 55 -7.28 -0.16 -2.96
C HIS A 55 -8.60 0.33 -2.38
N ASP A 56 -8.57 1.16 -1.33
CA ASP A 56 -9.76 1.76 -0.72
C ASP A 56 -10.59 2.49 -1.77
N ILE A 57 -9.93 3.28 -2.62
CA ILE A 57 -10.57 4.02 -3.72
C ILE A 57 -11.21 3.07 -4.73
N THR A 58 -10.52 1.98 -5.08
CA THR A 58 -11.01 0.96 -6.02
C THR A 58 -12.20 0.18 -5.47
N GLN A 59 -12.13 -0.25 -4.21
CA GLN A 59 -13.25 -0.91 -3.51
C GLN A 59 -14.46 0.01 -3.42
N THR A 60 -14.23 1.28 -3.10
CA THR A 60 -15.29 2.30 -3.05
C THR A 60 -15.93 2.47 -4.43
N ASP A 61 -15.14 2.51 -5.50
CA ASP A 61 -15.69 2.65 -6.85
C ASP A 61 -16.53 1.44 -7.26
N ASN A 62 -16.02 0.24 -6.99
CA ASN A 62 -16.74 -1.01 -7.22
C ASN A 62 -18.06 -1.05 -6.44
N PHE A 63 -18.03 -0.64 -5.17
CA PHE A 63 -19.21 -0.56 -4.32
C PHE A 63 -20.27 0.40 -4.88
N LEU A 64 -19.87 1.57 -5.37
CA LEU A 64 -20.79 2.54 -5.98
C LEU A 64 -21.42 1.98 -7.27
N ILE A 65 -20.64 1.27 -8.09
CA ILE A 65 -21.09 0.65 -9.35
C ILE A 65 -22.07 -0.50 -9.07
N GLN A 66 -21.71 -1.44 -8.19
CA GLN A 66 -22.49 -2.66 -7.93
C GLN A 66 -23.85 -2.36 -7.30
N ASN A 67 -23.92 -1.35 -6.42
CA ASN A 67 -25.16 -1.01 -5.73
C ASN A 67 -26.04 -0.02 -6.50
N ASN A 68 -25.68 0.33 -7.75
CA ASN A 68 -26.38 1.30 -8.59
C ASN A 68 -26.65 2.64 -7.88
N ARG A 69 -25.78 3.02 -6.92
CA ARG A 69 -25.91 4.20 -6.04
C ARG A 69 -25.59 5.51 -6.74
N LEU A 70 -25.84 5.59 -8.06
CA LEU A 70 -25.71 6.81 -8.86
C LEU A 70 -27.05 7.20 -9.51
N SER A 71 -28.15 6.48 -9.20
CA SER A 71 -29.49 6.86 -9.63
C SER A 71 -30.26 7.56 -8.50
N THR A 72 -31.09 8.56 -8.81
CA THR A 72 -31.95 9.20 -7.79
C THR A 72 -33.01 8.26 -7.23
N GLN A 73 -33.34 7.17 -7.94
CA GLN A 73 -34.35 6.18 -7.57
C GLN A 73 -33.84 5.12 -6.57
N SER A 74 -32.51 5.04 -6.39
CA SER A 74 -31.86 4.03 -5.53
C SER A 74 -31.45 4.57 -4.15
N HIS A 75 -31.86 5.79 -3.79
CA HIS A 75 -31.49 6.42 -2.51
C HIS A 75 -32.71 6.76 -1.67
N GLU A 76 -32.58 6.55 -0.37
CA GLU A 76 -33.61 6.87 0.62
C GLU A 76 -33.77 8.39 0.84
N SER A 77 -32.78 9.19 0.46
CA SER A 77 -32.81 10.66 0.56
C SER A 77 -32.00 11.35 -0.54
N TRP A 78 -32.34 12.62 -0.79
CA TRP A 78 -31.58 13.49 -1.69
C TRP A 78 -30.16 13.73 -1.18
N GLU A 79 -29.99 13.85 0.14
CA GLU A 79 -28.69 13.97 0.81
C GLU A 79 -27.79 12.78 0.54
N ALA A 80 -28.32 11.56 0.66
CA ALA A 80 -27.57 10.34 0.37
C ALA A 80 -27.15 10.30 -1.11
N TYR A 81 -28.05 10.68 -2.02
CA TYR A 81 -27.71 10.78 -3.44
C TYR A 81 -26.58 11.78 -3.71
N ILE A 82 -26.65 12.99 -3.14
CA ILE A 82 -25.60 14.02 -3.29
C ILE A 82 -24.27 13.55 -2.70
N ALA A 83 -24.28 12.85 -1.56
CA ALA A 83 -23.08 12.31 -0.94
C ALA A 83 -22.40 11.24 -1.84
N ASN A 84 -23.17 10.32 -2.41
CA ASN A 84 -22.64 9.32 -3.35
C ASN A 84 -22.11 9.97 -4.64
N MET A 85 -22.80 10.98 -5.16
CA MET A 85 -22.33 11.77 -6.31
C MET A 85 -21.01 12.49 -6.01
N PHE A 86 -20.88 13.08 -4.82
CA PHE A 86 -19.64 13.72 -4.39
C PHE A 86 -18.47 12.72 -4.31
N LEU A 87 -18.71 11.55 -3.70
CA LEU A 87 -17.71 10.50 -3.61
C LEU A 87 -17.27 10.01 -5.00
N LYS A 88 -18.21 9.81 -5.93
CA LYS A 88 -17.88 9.46 -7.32
C LYS A 88 -17.04 10.54 -8.02
N VAL A 89 -17.32 11.82 -7.74
CA VAL A 89 -16.54 12.93 -8.27
C VAL A 89 -15.10 12.89 -7.73
N LEU A 90 -14.89 12.63 -6.43
CA LEU A 90 -13.55 12.50 -5.85
C LEU A 90 -12.76 11.33 -6.46
N ILE A 91 -13.41 10.19 -6.66
CA ILE A 91 -12.79 9.02 -7.31
C ILE A 91 -12.39 9.38 -8.74
N ASN A 92 -13.27 10.01 -9.52
CA ASN A 92 -12.96 10.42 -10.88
C ASN A 92 -11.81 11.44 -10.93
N GLU A 93 -11.75 12.38 -9.98
CA GLU A 93 -10.62 13.32 -9.86
C GLU A 93 -9.32 12.58 -9.55
N TYR A 94 -9.32 11.64 -8.61
CA TYR A 94 -8.15 10.83 -8.30
C TYR A 94 -7.66 10.04 -9.52
N VAL A 95 -8.57 9.35 -10.21
CA VAL A 95 -8.25 8.59 -11.42
C VAL A 95 -7.71 9.52 -12.51
N HIS A 96 -8.33 10.69 -12.71
CA HIS A 96 -7.86 11.66 -13.69
C HIS A 96 -6.48 12.22 -13.34
N ASP A 97 -6.24 12.63 -12.10
CA ASP A 97 -4.94 13.12 -11.64
C ASP A 97 -3.86 12.03 -11.75
N LYS A 98 -4.20 10.77 -11.47
CA LYS A 98 -3.30 9.62 -11.66
C LYS A 98 -2.97 9.45 -13.14
N GLN A 99 -3.98 9.46 -14.02
CA GLN A 99 -3.78 9.36 -15.47
C GLN A 99 -2.97 10.53 -16.01
N GLU A 100 -3.19 11.75 -15.52
CA GLU A 100 -2.47 12.92 -16.00
C GLU A 100 -1.03 12.97 -15.48
N LYS A 101 -0.77 12.49 -14.27
CA LYS A 101 0.60 12.24 -13.80
C LYS A 101 1.31 11.19 -14.65
N ILE A 102 0.62 10.11 -15.02
CA ILE A 102 1.17 9.10 -15.95
C ILE A 102 1.44 9.74 -17.30
N ARG A 103 0.49 10.49 -17.85
CA ARG A 103 0.60 11.17 -19.14
C ARG A 103 1.76 12.16 -19.17
N VAL A 104 1.85 13.07 -18.19
CA VAL A 104 2.94 14.06 -18.10
C VAL A 104 4.31 13.37 -18.01
N ARG A 105 4.43 12.28 -17.22
CA ARG A 105 5.66 11.48 -17.18
C ARG A 105 5.95 10.79 -18.51
N THR A 106 4.90 10.30 -19.17
CA THR A 106 5.00 9.57 -20.44
C THR A 106 5.24 10.51 -21.62
N GLU A 107 4.87 11.79 -21.56
CA GLU A 107 5.04 12.77 -22.64
C GLU A 107 6.30 13.63 -22.52
N ASP A 108 7.02 13.57 -21.39
CA ASP A 108 8.34 14.20 -21.22
C ASP A 108 9.37 13.49 -22.12
N PRO A 109 9.92 14.15 -23.16
CA PRO A 109 10.84 13.51 -24.11
C PRO A 109 12.09 12.90 -23.46
N VAL A 110 12.56 13.49 -22.36
CA VAL A 110 13.74 12.98 -21.62
C VAL A 110 13.39 11.67 -20.92
N GLN A 111 12.20 11.61 -20.32
CA GLN A 111 11.73 10.39 -19.64
C GLN A 111 11.36 9.29 -20.64
N GLN A 112 10.78 9.64 -21.80
CA GLN A 112 10.53 8.70 -22.88
C GLN A 112 11.82 8.07 -23.38
N GLN A 113 12.82 8.88 -23.72
CA GLN A 113 14.11 8.37 -24.18
C GLN A 113 14.74 7.43 -23.15
N LYS A 114 14.74 7.85 -21.88
CA LYS A 114 15.26 7.01 -20.78
C LYS A 114 14.49 5.71 -20.62
N ALA A 115 13.16 5.76 -20.69
CA ALA A 115 12.31 4.56 -20.59
C ALA A 115 12.55 3.59 -21.77
N GLU A 116 12.72 4.11 -22.99
CA GLU A 116 13.08 3.31 -24.16
C GLU A 116 14.47 2.67 -24.04
N GLU A 117 15.44 3.39 -23.51
CA GLU A 117 16.79 2.87 -23.23
C GLU A 117 16.73 1.74 -22.19
N LEU A 118 16.02 1.95 -21.07
CA LEU A 118 15.81 0.94 -20.05
C LEU A 118 15.06 -0.28 -20.61
N LEU A 119 14.06 -0.07 -21.46
CA LEU A 119 13.33 -1.15 -22.12
C LEU A 119 14.25 -1.99 -23.01
N LYS A 120 15.09 -1.37 -23.83
CA LYS A 120 16.09 -2.07 -24.66
C LYS A 120 17.07 -2.89 -23.81
N ILE A 121 17.50 -2.33 -22.67
CA ILE A 121 18.36 -3.01 -21.69
C ILE A 121 17.66 -4.23 -21.08
N ARG A 122 16.37 -4.12 -20.71
CA ARG A 122 15.59 -5.27 -20.19
C ARG A 122 15.38 -6.33 -21.26
N GLN A 123 15.08 -5.91 -22.48
CA GLN A 123 14.87 -6.81 -23.62
C GLN A 123 16.14 -7.54 -24.05
N SER A 124 17.33 -6.97 -23.83
CA SER A 124 18.60 -7.65 -24.08
C SER A 124 18.95 -8.70 -23.01
N GLY A 125 18.13 -8.80 -21.94
CA GLY A 125 18.28 -9.78 -20.88
C GLY A 125 18.94 -9.25 -19.60
N LYS A 126 19.20 -7.94 -19.49
CA LYS A 126 19.74 -7.36 -18.25
C LYS A 126 18.64 -7.25 -17.19
N LEU A 127 18.84 -7.93 -16.07
CA LEU A 127 17.90 -8.00 -14.95
C LEU A 127 17.84 -6.69 -14.14
N PRO A 128 16.69 -6.39 -13.49
CA PRO A 128 16.59 -5.24 -12.59
C PRO A 128 17.43 -5.38 -11.33
N HIS A 129 17.70 -4.23 -10.75
CA HIS A 129 18.42 -4.08 -9.48
C HIS A 129 17.55 -3.27 -8.54
N ILE A 130 17.55 -3.64 -7.26
CA ILE A 130 16.82 -2.95 -6.21
C ILE A 130 17.70 -2.83 -4.96
N ASP A 131 17.69 -1.63 -4.37
CA ASP A 131 18.31 -1.40 -3.06
C ASP A 131 17.37 -1.84 -1.94
N LEU A 132 17.84 -2.80 -1.13
CA LEU A 132 17.19 -3.27 0.09
C LEU A 132 18.01 -2.78 1.29
N ALA A 133 17.62 -1.63 1.85
CA ALA A 133 18.27 -1.01 3.01
C ALA A 133 19.80 -0.80 2.85
N GLY A 134 20.23 -0.37 1.67
CA GLY A 134 21.65 -0.11 1.36
C GLY A 134 22.40 -1.28 0.71
N THR A 135 21.74 -2.42 0.50
CA THR A 135 22.32 -3.59 -0.18
C THR A 135 21.65 -3.78 -1.55
N ASP A 136 22.45 -3.93 -2.60
CA ASP A 136 21.94 -4.12 -3.97
C ASP A 136 21.58 -5.58 -4.25
N PHE A 137 20.36 -5.80 -4.75
CA PHE A 137 19.85 -7.08 -5.16
C PHE A 137 19.45 -7.08 -6.63
N THR A 138 19.92 -8.09 -7.37
CA THR A 138 19.42 -8.41 -8.70
C THR A 138 18.08 -9.14 -8.60
N VAL A 139 17.06 -8.60 -9.24
CA VAL A 139 15.72 -9.21 -9.34
C VAL A 139 15.70 -10.23 -10.47
N ASP A 140 15.46 -11.50 -10.17
CA ASP A 140 15.29 -12.57 -11.16
C ASP A 140 13.89 -13.16 -11.05
N TRP A 141 12.94 -12.50 -11.74
CA TRP A 141 11.54 -12.93 -11.74
C TRP A 141 11.36 -14.35 -12.30
N ARG A 142 12.16 -14.74 -13.29
CA ARG A 142 12.07 -16.07 -13.90
C ARG A 142 12.44 -17.18 -12.92
N LEU A 143 13.39 -16.92 -12.01
CA LEU A 143 13.75 -17.85 -10.94
C LEU A 143 12.97 -17.63 -9.66
N ARG A 144 12.09 -16.61 -9.61
CA ARG A 144 11.36 -16.19 -8.41
C ARG A 144 12.30 -15.89 -7.24
N GLN A 145 13.39 -15.18 -7.50
CA GLN A 145 14.39 -14.83 -6.50
C GLN A 145 14.89 -13.39 -6.60
N MET A 146 15.22 -12.79 -5.46
CA MET A 146 16.13 -11.66 -5.36
C MET A 146 17.50 -12.16 -4.92
N ARG A 147 18.55 -11.84 -5.67
CA ARG A 147 19.92 -12.30 -5.40
C ARG A 147 20.80 -11.12 -5.08
N GLU A 148 21.54 -11.17 -3.98
CA GLU A 148 22.50 -10.12 -3.66
C GLU A 148 23.51 -9.98 -4.81
N THR A 149 23.70 -8.77 -5.33
CA THR A 149 24.48 -8.56 -6.56
C THR A 149 25.94 -8.96 -6.38
N GLU A 150 26.54 -8.65 -5.22
CA GLU A 150 27.92 -8.99 -4.90
C GLU A 150 28.09 -10.46 -4.48
N LEU A 151 27.05 -11.08 -3.92
CA LEU A 151 27.07 -12.45 -3.39
C LEU A 151 25.87 -13.27 -3.91
N PRO A 152 25.80 -13.64 -5.21
CA PRO A 152 24.57 -14.17 -5.81
C PRO A 152 24.04 -15.49 -5.23
N TRP A 153 24.84 -16.21 -4.44
CA TRP A 153 24.38 -17.38 -3.69
C TRP A 153 23.51 -17.00 -2.49
N LYS A 154 23.64 -15.78 -1.96
CA LYS A 154 22.69 -15.20 -1.02
C LYS A 154 21.49 -14.71 -1.81
N ASN A 155 20.38 -15.40 -1.64
CA ASN A 155 19.15 -15.14 -2.36
C ASN A 155 17.96 -15.28 -1.43
N ILE A 156 16.90 -14.57 -1.77
CA ILE A 156 15.62 -14.55 -1.07
C ILE A 156 14.55 -14.94 -2.09
N SER A 157 13.72 -15.93 -1.78
CA SER A 157 12.64 -16.34 -2.67
C SER A 157 11.52 -15.30 -2.64
N PHE A 158 10.87 -15.06 -3.79
CA PHE A 158 9.64 -14.26 -3.79
C PHE A 158 8.51 -14.92 -3.00
N ASP A 159 8.54 -16.26 -2.90
CA ASP A 159 7.55 -17.04 -2.16
C ASP A 159 7.70 -16.90 -0.63
N ASP A 160 8.82 -16.36 -0.15
CA ASP A 160 9.06 -16.14 1.28
C ASP A 160 8.53 -14.77 1.76
N PHE A 161 8.03 -13.93 0.84
CA PHE A 161 7.42 -12.66 1.20
C PHE A 161 5.93 -12.79 1.50
N GLU A 162 5.48 -12.00 2.45
CA GLU A 162 4.06 -11.71 2.60
C GLU A 162 3.70 -10.53 1.69
N LEU A 163 2.53 -10.55 1.09
CA LEU A 163 1.99 -9.36 0.44
C LEU A 163 1.32 -8.48 1.49
N ASP A 164 1.39 -7.16 1.30
CA ASP A 164 0.50 -6.26 2.02
C ASP A 164 -0.97 -6.56 1.72
N ASP A 165 -1.88 -6.02 2.52
CA ASP A 165 -3.32 -6.21 2.37
C ASP A 165 -3.83 -5.80 0.96
N TYR A 166 -3.03 -5.03 0.22
CA TYR A 166 -3.35 -4.47 -1.08
C TYR A 166 -2.74 -5.26 -2.26
N GLY A 167 -1.76 -6.14 -2.01
CA GLY A 167 -1.02 -6.86 -3.04
C GLY A 167 -0.03 -6.00 -3.86
N ASP A 168 0.21 -4.77 -3.43
CA ASP A 168 1.06 -3.80 -4.14
C ASP A 168 2.53 -3.92 -3.72
N ASN A 169 2.77 -4.39 -2.49
CA ASN A 169 4.09 -4.52 -1.93
C ASN A 169 4.29 -5.87 -1.24
N TYR A 170 5.48 -6.41 -1.37
CA TYR A 170 6.00 -7.45 -0.51
C TYR A 170 6.47 -6.83 0.82
N LEU A 171 6.09 -7.44 1.92
CA LEU A 171 6.46 -7.09 3.29
C LEU A 171 7.39 -8.14 3.87
N CYS A 172 8.46 -7.69 4.50
CA CYS A 172 9.28 -8.57 5.32
C CYS A 172 10.04 -7.84 6.42
N PHE A 173 10.49 -8.61 7.40
CA PHE A 173 11.58 -8.20 8.27
C PHE A 173 12.90 -8.61 7.64
N PHE A 174 13.82 -7.66 7.53
CA PHE A 174 15.11 -7.86 6.88
C PHE A 174 16.25 -7.55 7.82
N ASN A 175 17.22 -8.45 7.94
CA ASN A 175 18.43 -8.23 8.71
C ASN A 175 19.49 -7.52 7.86
N THR A 176 19.77 -6.26 8.15
CA THR A 176 20.70 -5.42 7.39
C THR A 176 22.17 -5.84 7.53
N LYS A 177 22.49 -6.77 8.44
CA LYS A 177 23.86 -7.28 8.63
C LYS A 177 24.09 -8.63 7.93
N THR A 178 23.11 -9.54 7.99
CA THR A 178 23.23 -10.86 7.34
C THR A 178 22.71 -10.84 5.90
N HIS A 179 21.86 -9.86 5.57
CA HIS A 179 21.12 -9.73 4.31
C HIS A 179 20.11 -10.86 4.09
N GLU A 180 19.46 -11.29 5.16
CA GLU A 180 18.51 -12.40 5.17
C GLU A 180 17.16 -11.96 5.74
N LEU A 181 16.12 -12.72 5.41
CA LEU A 181 14.82 -12.56 6.06
C LEU A 181 14.92 -12.94 7.53
N TYR A 182 14.33 -12.08 8.36
CA TYR A 182 14.20 -12.33 9.80
C TYR A 182 12.79 -12.83 10.08
N MET A 183 12.68 -13.95 10.77
CA MET A 183 11.40 -14.43 11.30
C MET A 183 11.40 -14.20 12.82
N PRO A 184 10.62 -13.24 13.34
CA PRO A 184 10.50 -13.00 14.77
C PRO A 184 10.00 -14.26 15.48
N PRO A 185 10.69 -14.78 16.51
CA PRO A 185 10.21 -15.92 17.27
C PRO A 185 9.02 -15.51 18.16
N ASP A 186 8.12 -16.45 18.44
CA ASP A 186 6.91 -16.22 19.25
C ASP A 186 7.23 -15.71 20.67
N ASP A 187 8.40 -16.06 21.21
CA ASP A 187 8.86 -15.69 22.55
C ASP A 187 9.83 -14.49 22.55
N LEU A 188 9.84 -13.68 21.48
CA LEU A 188 10.67 -12.48 21.38
C LEU A 188 10.46 -11.54 22.58
N MET A 189 11.57 -11.15 23.22
CA MET A 189 11.57 -10.34 24.45
C MET A 189 12.13 -8.93 24.28
N GLU A 190 12.81 -8.67 23.16
CA GLU A 190 13.39 -7.36 22.84
C GLU A 190 13.40 -7.18 21.33
N LEU A 191 13.42 -5.91 20.88
CA LEU A 191 13.51 -5.64 19.44
C LEU A 191 14.90 -6.05 18.94
N PRO A 192 14.99 -6.88 17.90
CA PRO A 192 16.26 -7.33 17.36
C PRO A 192 17.04 -6.16 16.77
N GLU A 193 18.35 -6.12 17.06
CA GLU A 193 19.26 -5.17 16.44
C GLU A 193 19.47 -5.51 14.96
N ASN A 194 19.67 -4.47 14.13
CA ASN A 194 19.94 -4.60 12.69
C ASN A 194 18.79 -5.24 11.88
N VAL A 195 17.56 -5.21 12.39
CA VAL A 195 16.39 -5.65 11.64
C VAL A 195 15.49 -4.46 11.36
N VAL A 196 14.98 -4.38 10.13
CA VAL A 196 14.06 -3.35 9.64
C VAL A 196 12.87 -3.99 8.94
N VAL A 197 11.78 -3.24 8.79
CA VAL A 197 10.71 -3.64 7.86
C VAL A 197 10.99 -3.07 6.49
N LEU A 198 10.89 -3.92 5.48
CA LEU A 198 10.93 -3.52 4.09
C LEU A 198 9.53 -3.61 3.48
N GLU A 199 9.13 -2.56 2.78
CA GLU A 199 8.06 -2.57 1.79
C GLU A 199 8.71 -2.54 0.41
N ILE A 200 8.67 -3.67 -0.28
CA ILE A 200 9.30 -3.88 -1.58
C ILE A 200 8.18 -3.85 -2.64
N PRO A 201 8.28 -3.04 -3.70
CA PRO A 201 7.27 -3.03 -4.76
C PRO A 201 7.05 -4.43 -5.33
N ASN A 202 5.81 -4.76 -5.72
CA ASN A 202 5.50 -6.05 -6.32
C ASN A 202 6.16 -6.26 -7.70
N GLU A 203 6.01 -7.46 -8.25
CA GLU A 203 6.64 -7.89 -9.50
C GLU A 203 6.36 -6.99 -10.70
N LEU A 204 5.16 -6.38 -10.75
CA LEU A 204 4.74 -5.48 -11.82
C LEU A 204 5.60 -4.21 -11.83
N HIS A 205 6.03 -3.76 -10.65
CA HIS A 205 6.94 -2.63 -10.50
C HIS A 205 8.41 -3.01 -10.63
N LEU A 206 8.79 -4.22 -10.20
CA LEU A 206 10.18 -4.67 -10.22
C LEU A 206 10.65 -5.08 -11.63
N ASP A 207 9.90 -5.94 -12.32
CA ASP A 207 10.23 -6.41 -13.67
C ASP A 207 8.97 -6.58 -14.55
N PRO A 208 8.34 -5.48 -14.98
CA PRO A 208 7.17 -5.53 -15.84
C PRO A 208 7.42 -6.29 -17.16
N VAL A 209 8.66 -6.30 -17.64
CA VAL A 209 9.03 -6.97 -18.90
C VAL A 209 9.04 -8.49 -18.72
N ALA A 210 9.64 -8.99 -17.63
CA ALA A 210 9.63 -10.42 -17.34
C ALA A 210 8.22 -10.92 -17.02
N VAL A 211 7.43 -10.15 -16.26
CA VAL A 211 6.03 -10.49 -15.94
C VAL A 211 5.19 -10.55 -17.21
N ALA A 212 5.27 -9.55 -18.09
CA ALA A 212 4.54 -9.57 -19.36
C ALA A 212 4.91 -10.78 -20.24
N ARG A 213 6.19 -11.17 -20.24
CA ARG A 213 6.67 -12.34 -20.99
C ARG A 213 6.12 -13.66 -20.45
N GLU A 214 6.03 -13.79 -19.12
CA GLU A 214 5.55 -15.01 -18.48
C GLU A 214 4.03 -15.20 -18.66
N TYR A 215 3.26 -14.14 -18.43
CA TYR A 215 1.79 -14.20 -18.49
C TYR A 215 1.22 -13.95 -19.89
N GLY A 216 2.05 -13.57 -20.87
CA GLY A 216 1.62 -13.26 -22.23
C GLY A 216 0.81 -11.96 -22.34
N SER A 217 0.98 -11.04 -21.39
CA SER A 217 0.28 -9.76 -21.34
C SER A 217 0.83 -8.77 -22.39
N ASP A 218 0.01 -7.82 -22.82
CA ASP A 218 0.47 -6.73 -23.68
C ASP A 218 1.47 -5.85 -22.93
N LEU A 219 2.72 -5.82 -23.43
CA LEU A 219 3.80 -5.10 -22.77
C LEU A 219 3.56 -3.59 -22.80
N ALA A 220 2.96 -3.04 -23.85
CA ALA A 220 2.76 -1.59 -23.94
C ALA A 220 1.71 -1.12 -22.93
N ASP A 221 0.63 -1.88 -22.74
CA ASP A 221 -0.38 -1.61 -21.73
C ASP A 221 0.18 -1.78 -20.31
N LEU A 222 0.98 -2.84 -20.08
CA LEU A 222 1.59 -3.07 -18.77
C LEU A 222 2.61 -1.97 -18.43
N LEU A 223 3.40 -1.50 -19.39
CA LEU A 223 4.34 -0.38 -19.19
C LEU A 223 3.64 0.97 -19.02
N ARG A 224 2.41 1.13 -19.55
CA ARG A 224 1.60 2.33 -19.32
C ARG A 224 1.14 2.40 -17.85
N ALA A 225 0.79 1.27 -17.27
CA ALA A 225 0.39 1.16 -15.86
C ALA A 225 1.60 1.12 -14.90
N TYR A 226 2.65 0.39 -15.29
CA TYR A 226 3.86 0.12 -14.49
C TYR A 226 5.13 0.48 -15.29
N PRO A 227 5.48 1.77 -15.37
CA PRO A 227 6.67 2.21 -16.11
C PRO A 227 7.96 1.65 -15.51
N ILE A 228 8.89 1.21 -16.38
CA ILE A 228 10.22 0.73 -15.95
C ILE A 228 10.98 1.86 -15.25
N ARG A 229 11.61 1.52 -14.13
CA ARG A 229 12.47 2.42 -13.35
C ARG A 229 13.89 1.87 -13.29
N GLU A 230 14.85 2.79 -13.23
CA GLU A 230 16.28 2.45 -13.08
C GLU A 230 16.64 2.23 -11.61
N ASN A 231 16.21 3.15 -10.75
CA ASN A 231 16.55 3.16 -9.33
C ASN A 231 15.36 2.63 -8.53
N LEU A 232 15.32 1.31 -8.33
CA LEU A 232 14.37 0.69 -7.42
C LEU A 232 14.97 0.70 -6.02
N THR A 233 14.15 1.06 -5.02
CA THR A 233 14.55 1.07 -3.62
C THR A 233 13.35 0.66 -2.79
N ALA A 234 13.56 -0.25 -1.84
CA ALA A 234 12.53 -0.61 -0.87
C ALA A 234 12.30 0.54 0.13
N LYS A 235 11.05 0.74 0.55
CA LYS A 235 10.77 1.64 1.66
C LYS A 235 11.16 0.95 2.96
N VAL A 236 11.91 1.65 3.79
CA VAL A 236 12.45 1.15 5.06
C VAL A 236 11.70 1.80 6.20
N SER A 237 11.12 0.99 7.07
CA SER A 237 10.41 1.43 8.28
C SER A 237 11.06 0.81 9.53
N PRO A 238 11.15 1.56 10.64
CA PRO A 238 11.68 1.04 11.89
C PRO A 238 10.73 0.02 12.52
N LEU A 239 11.26 -0.95 13.27
CA LEU A 239 10.45 -1.99 13.93
C LEU A 239 9.47 -1.43 14.97
N THR A 240 9.73 -0.23 15.49
CA THR A 240 8.85 0.46 16.44
C THR A 240 7.45 0.71 15.86
N ASP A 241 7.35 0.80 14.55
CA ASP A 241 6.10 1.11 13.84
C ASP A 241 5.27 -0.17 13.56
N THR A 242 5.72 -1.32 14.07
CA THR A 242 5.13 -2.64 13.85
C THR A 242 4.42 -3.18 15.09
N GLY A 243 3.66 -4.26 14.92
CA GLY A 243 3.04 -4.99 16.03
C GLY A 243 4.01 -5.70 16.99
N LEU A 244 5.31 -5.77 16.66
CA LEU A 244 6.31 -6.48 17.48
C LEU A 244 6.46 -5.89 18.88
N SER A 245 6.34 -4.56 19.02
CA SER A 245 6.41 -3.91 20.33
C SER A 245 5.33 -4.42 21.28
N ALA A 246 4.09 -4.56 20.80
CA ALA A 246 2.97 -5.07 21.58
C ALA A 246 3.14 -6.57 21.91
N MET A 247 3.68 -7.34 20.97
CA MET A 247 4.01 -8.76 21.17
C MET A 247 5.04 -8.95 22.29
N ILE A 248 6.15 -8.18 22.24
CA ILE A 248 7.20 -8.19 23.27
C ILE A 248 6.62 -7.85 24.64
N GLU A 249 5.80 -6.80 24.73
CA GLU A 249 5.13 -6.44 25.99
C GLU A 249 4.29 -7.59 26.56
N ASN A 250 3.57 -8.32 25.71
CA ASN A 250 2.77 -9.46 26.13
C ASN A 250 3.64 -10.61 26.63
N ASN A 251 4.73 -10.93 25.92
CA ASN A 251 5.68 -11.98 26.30
C ASN A 251 6.33 -11.70 27.67
N ILE A 252 6.73 -10.44 27.91
CA ILE A 252 7.27 -9.99 29.19
C ILE A 252 6.23 -10.20 30.32
N ARG A 253 4.95 -9.83 30.08
CA ARG A 253 3.87 -10.04 31.07
C ARG A 253 3.64 -11.52 31.38
N ILE A 254 3.61 -12.38 30.37
CA ILE A 254 3.43 -13.83 30.52
C ILE A 254 4.57 -14.44 31.36
N GLN A 255 5.82 -14.03 31.08
CA GLN A 255 6.99 -14.53 31.80
C GLN A 255 6.98 -14.10 33.28
N GLN A 256 6.68 -12.83 33.57
CA GLN A 256 6.58 -12.33 34.95
C GLN A 256 5.47 -13.03 35.74
N GLY A 257 4.30 -13.25 35.13
CA GLY A 257 3.21 -14.01 35.74
C GLY A 257 3.61 -15.45 36.08
N THR A 258 4.37 -16.09 35.20
CA THR A 258 4.87 -17.46 35.40
C THR A 258 5.91 -17.55 36.52
N MET A 259 6.81 -16.56 36.64
CA MET A 259 7.78 -16.51 37.74
C MET A 259 7.12 -16.33 39.10
N ASN A 260 6.12 -15.44 39.19
CA ASN A 260 5.38 -15.19 40.43
C ASN A 260 4.61 -16.43 40.92
N GLN A 261 4.04 -17.23 40.00
CA GLN A 261 3.37 -18.48 40.35
C GLN A 261 4.33 -19.58 40.84
N LYS A 262 5.56 -19.64 40.29
CA LYS A 262 6.58 -20.58 40.75
C LYS A 262 7.11 -20.24 42.15
N GLN A 263 7.33 -18.95 42.44
CA GLN A 263 7.76 -18.51 43.78
C GLN A 263 6.70 -18.78 44.85
N ASN A 264 5.42 -18.61 44.55
CA ASN A 264 4.32 -18.92 45.48
C ASN A 264 4.12 -20.42 45.76
N LYS A 265 4.65 -21.33 44.91
CA LYS A 265 4.60 -22.78 45.13
C LYS A 265 5.80 -23.32 45.92
N ILE A 266 6.93 -22.62 45.92
CA ILE A 266 8.14 -23.03 46.65
C ILE A 266 8.11 -22.53 48.11
N GLY A 267 7.36 -21.46 48.39
CA GLY A 267 7.16 -20.92 49.74
C GLY A 267 6.02 -21.54 50.56
N ARG A 268 5.47 -22.69 50.15
CA ARG A 268 4.44 -23.45 50.87
C ARG A 268 4.93 -24.81 51.31
#